data_AF-A0A199UGP8-F1
#
_entry.id   AF-A0A199UGP8-F1
#
_cell.length_a   1.000
_cell.length_b   1.000
_cell.length_c   1.000
_cell.angle_alpha   90.00
_cell.angle_beta   90.00
_cell.angle_gamma   90.00
#
_symmetry.space_group_name_H-M   'P 1'
#
loop_
_entity.id
_entity.type
_entity.pdbx_description
1 polymer ?
#
loop_
_entity_poly.entity_id
_entity_poly.type
_entity_poly.pdbx_seq_one_letter_code
_entity_poly.pdbx_strand_id
1 'polypeptide(L)'
;FVSSVLPPGAEDLKGNEVETIIKFKAALGIDDPDAANVHMEIGRRIFRERLETGDREADMEQRKAFQKLIYVSNLVFGEASTFLLPWKRLFRVTDSQVLDDIHLYLLVDIAIRENAKRLYAFKLQSVGRNIDAKQLIDLRKAQRLYRLSDEIAAEMFREHTRKLIEENISTALEILKSRTKALYESCSLI
;
A
#
# COMPACT_ATOMS: atom_id res chain seq x y z
N PHE A 1 -13.38 8.73 13.82
CA PHE A 1 -12.12 8.01 14.15
C PHE A 1 -11.58 7.22 12.96
N VAL A 2 -12.30 6.22 12.43
CA VAL A 2 -11.78 5.43 11.29
C VAL A 2 -11.37 6.31 10.09
N SER A 3 -12.17 7.31 9.74
CA SER A 3 -11.83 8.28 8.67
C SER A 3 -10.59 9.13 8.95
N SER A 4 -10.21 9.35 10.22
CA SER A 4 -9.00 10.11 10.58
C SER A 4 -7.75 9.23 10.69
N VAL A 5 -7.93 7.91 10.84
CA VAL A 5 -6.83 6.93 10.82
C VAL A 5 -6.40 6.65 9.38
N LEU A 6 -7.34 6.65 8.43
CA LEU A 6 -7.03 6.48 7.02
C LEU A 6 -6.42 7.77 6.46
N PRO A 7 -5.22 7.73 5.86
CA PRO A 7 -4.60 8.91 5.26
C PRO A 7 -5.45 9.44 4.09
N PRO A 8 -5.36 10.74 3.76
CA PRO A 8 -6.07 11.35 2.63
C PRO A 8 -5.63 10.76 1.29
N GLY A 9 -6.40 10.98 0.21
CA GLY A 9 -6.24 10.29 -1.09
C GLY A 9 -4.82 10.30 -1.68
N ALA A 10 -4.03 11.34 -1.40
CA ALA A 10 -2.65 11.50 -1.86
C ALA A 10 -1.60 10.66 -1.09
N GLU A 11 -1.85 10.36 0.19
CA GLU A 11 -0.89 9.66 1.06
C GLU A 11 -1.10 8.14 1.08
N ASP A 12 -0.02 7.37 1.11
CA ASP A 12 -0.07 5.92 1.25
C ASP A 12 -0.32 5.50 2.72
N LEU A 13 -0.77 4.25 2.89
CA LEU A 13 -0.90 3.64 4.21
C LEU A 13 0.48 3.52 4.88
N LYS A 14 0.51 3.70 6.20
CA LYS A 14 1.71 3.68 7.04
C LYS A 14 1.94 2.30 7.68
N GLY A 15 0.92 1.45 7.70
CA GLY A 15 0.96 0.06 8.17
C GLY A 15 0.52 -0.13 9.62
N ASN A 16 0.19 0.95 10.33
CA ASN A 16 -0.32 0.92 11.70
C ASN A 16 -1.85 1.11 11.80
N GLU A 17 -2.52 1.39 10.68
CA GLU A 17 -3.95 1.69 10.64
C GLU A 17 -4.78 0.51 11.13
N VAL A 18 -4.46 -0.70 10.66
CA VAL A 18 -5.16 -1.94 11.00
C VAL A 18 -5.10 -2.20 12.50
N GLU A 19 -3.91 -2.14 13.09
CA GLU A 19 -3.72 -2.37 14.53
C GLU A 19 -4.44 -1.30 15.36
N THR A 20 -4.40 -0.04 14.91
CA THR A 20 -5.08 1.09 15.57
C THR A 20 -6.60 0.88 15.58
N ILE A 21 -7.18 0.44 14.45
CA ILE A 21 -8.62 0.18 14.33
C ILE A 21 -9.01 -1.03 15.17
N ILE A 22 -8.21 -2.10 15.18
CA ILE A 22 -8.47 -3.30 16.02
C ILE A 22 -8.47 -2.92 17.51
N LYS A 23 -7.47 -2.16 17.97
CA LYS A 23 -7.40 -1.68 19.36
C LYS A 23 -8.60 -0.80 19.72
N PHE A 24 -8.98 0.10 18.81
CA PHE A 24 -10.14 0.97 19.00
C PHE A 24 -11.44 0.17 19.09
N LYS A 25 -11.66 -0.77 18.17
CA LYS A 25 -12.81 -1.69 18.17
C LYS A 25 -12.89 -2.45 19.50
N ALA A 26 -11.77 -3.03 19.94
CA ALA A 26 -11.70 -3.78 21.20
C ALA A 26 -12.00 -2.90 22.43
N ALA A 27 -11.49 -1.66 22.45
CA ALA A 27 -11.75 -0.70 23.52
C ALA A 27 -13.23 -0.28 23.60
N LEU A 28 -13.93 -0.24 22.46
CA LEU A 28 -15.36 0.05 22.41
C LEU A 28 -16.24 -1.17 22.76
N GLY A 29 -15.68 -2.39 22.72
CA GLY A 29 -16.44 -3.62 22.96
C GLY A 29 -17.49 -3.92 21.89
N ILE A 30 -17.35 -3.35 20.68
CA ILE A 30 -18.26 -3.60 19.56
C ILE A 30 -17.86 -4.86 18.79
N ASP A 31 -18.85 -5.55 18.23
CA ASP A 31 -18.64 -6.74 17.43
C ASP A 31 -18.17 -6.42 15.99
N ASP A 32 -17.80 -7.45 15.23
CA ASP A 32 -17.40 -7.28 13.82
C ASP A 32 -18.53 -6.77 12.92
N PRO A 33 -19.78 -7.26 13.02
CA PRO A 33 -20.92 -6.71 12.26
C PRO A 33 -21.11 -5.20 12.44
N ASP A 34 -21.13 -4.71 13.68
CA ASP A 34 -21.36 -3.29 13.97
C ASP A 34 -20.19 -2.42 13.52
N ALA A 35 -18.96 -2.89 13.74
CA ALA A 35 -17.77 -2.22 13.22
C ALA A 35 -17.75 -2.17 11.68
N ALA A 36 -18.17 -3.25 11.02
CA ALA A 36 -18.25 -3.30 9.56
C ALA A 36 -19.30 -2.31 9.02
N ASN A 37 -20.42 -2.11 9.70
CA ASN A 37 -21.42 -1.10 9.33
C ASN A 37 -20.84 0.32 9.33
N VAL A 38 -19.93 0.64 10.25
CA VAL A 38 -19.23 1.94 10.25
C VAL A 38 -18.34 2.08 9.02
N HIS A 39 -17.58 1.03 8.67
CA HIS A 39 -16.74 1.04 7.47
C HIS A 39 -17.58 1.18 6.19
N MET A 40 -18.74 0.50 6.13
CA MET A 40 -19.71 0.62 5.04
C MET A 40 -20.22 2.06 4.87
N GLU A 41 -20.55 2.74 5.97
CA GLU A 41 -21.04 4.11 5.94
C GLU A 41 -19.97 5.09 5.44
N ILE A 42 -18.72 4.89 5.84
CA ILE A 42 -17.59 5.68 5.32
C ILE A 42 -17.43 5.43 3.81
N GLY A 43 -17.55 4.18 3.36
CA GLY A 43 -17.51 3.84 1.93
C GLY A 43 -18.63 4.52 1.13
N ARG A 44 -19.86 4.52 1.66
CA ARG A 44 -21.01 5.23 1.06
C ARG A 44 -20.78 6.73 0.96
N ARG A 45 -20.21 7.33 2.00
CA ARG A 45 -19.90 8.76 2.02
C ARG A 45 -18.88 9.14 0.95
N ILE A 46 -17.76 8.41 0.87
CA ILE A 46 -16.73 8.65 -0.16
C ILE A 46 -17.33 8.51 -1.58
N PHE A 47 -18.21 7.53 -1.77
CA PHE A 47 -18.88 7.35 -3.06
C PHE A 47 -19.83 8.49 -3.41
N ARG A 48 -20.57 9.01 -2.44
CA ARG A 48 -21.48 10.14 -2.66
C ARG A 48 -20.70 11.41 -3.00
N GLU A 49 -19.64 11.69 -2.23
CA GLU A 49 -18.74 12.83 -2.48
C GLU A 49 -18.16 12.77 -3.91
N ARG A 50 -17.88 11.56 -4.42
CA ARG A 50 -17.43 11.34 -5.81
C ARG A 50 -18.45 11.76 -6.86
N LEU A 51 -19.72 11.44 -6.67
CA LEU A 51 -20.79 11.83 -7.59
C LEU A 51 -21.02 13.36 -7.57
N GLU A 52 -20.77 14.00 -6.44
CA GLU A 52 -21.03 15.44 -6.23
C GLU A 52 -19.90 16.35 -6.76
N THR A 53 -18.64 15.88 -6.76
CA THR A 53 -17.48 16.77 -7.00
C THR A 53 -17.23 17.05 -8.49
N GLY A 54 -17.58 16.15 -9.41
CA GLY A 54 -17.48 16.34 -10.87
C GLY A 54 -16.07 16.58 -11.46
N ASP A 55 -15.06 16.76 -10.61
CA ASP A 55 -13.65 17.00 -10.96
C ASP A 55 -12.86 15.68 -11.08
N ARG A 56 -11.97 15.62 -12.08
CA ARG A 56 -11.15 14.43 -12.38
C ARG A 56 -10.09 14.16 -11.33
N GLU A 57 -9.51 15.20 -10.73
CA GLU A 57 -8.48 15.03 -9.71
C GLU A 57 -9.10 14.52 -8.40
N ALA A 58 -10.19 15.14 -7.97
CA ALA A 58 -10.99 14.67 -6.83
C ALA A 58 -11.49 13.22 -7.00
N ASP A 59 -11.94 12.83 -8.21
CA ASP A 59 -12.36 11.45 -8.51
C ASP A 59 -11.21 10.45 -8.29
N MET A 60 -9.98 10.78 -8.69
CA MET A 60 -8.81 9.92 -8.47
C MET A 60 -8.45 9.80 -6.99
N GLU A 61 -8.50 10.89 -6.24
CA GLU A 61 -8.22 10.89 -4.79
C GLU A 61 -9.25 10.08 -4.01
N GLN A 62 -10.53 10.23 -4.34
CA GLN A 62 -11.62 9.48 -3.73
C GLN A 62 -11.53 8.00 -4.06
N ARG A 63 -11.17 7.63 -5.29
CA ARG A 63 -10.88 6.23 -5.65
C ARG A 63 -9.75 5.66 -4.81
N LYS A 64 -8.63 6.38 -4.63
CA LYS A 64 -7.51 5.93 -3.78
C LYS A 64 -7.91 5.80 -2.31
N ALA A 65 -8.65 6.78 -1.77
CA ALA A 65 -9.18 6.73 -0.40
C ALA A 65 -10.08 5.51 -0.18
N PHE A 66 -10.93 5.23 -1.17
CA PHE A 66 -11.82 4.09 -1.17
C PHE A 66 -11.08 2.74 -1.24
N GLN A 67 -10.06 2.63 -2.11
CA GLN A 67 -9.22 1.45 -2.20
C GLN A 67 -8.51 1.14 -0.87
N LYS A 68 -7.99 2.17 -0.19
CA LYS A 68 -7.37 2.03 1.14
C LYS A 68 -8.37 1.52 2.18
N LEU A 69 -9.57 2.09 2.19
CA LEU A 69 -10.64 1.67 3.10
C LEU A 69 -11.01 0.21 2.89
N ILE A 70 -11.15 -0.26 1.64
CA ILE A 70 -11.41 -1.67 1.33
C ILE A 70 -10.29 -2.55 1.89
N TYR A 71 -9.03 -2.21 1.58
CA TYR A 71 -7.89 -3.01 1.99
C TYR A 71 -7.79 -3.12 3.52
N VAL A 72 -7.89 -2.00 4.24
CA VAL A 72 -7.85 -1.97 5.71
C VAL A 72 -9.02 -2.76 6.29
N SER A 73 -10.23 -2.61 5.75
CA SER A 73 -11.40 -3.38 6.21
C SER A 73 -11.19 -4.89 6.03
N ASN A 74 -10.62 -5.32 4.91
CA ASN A 74 -10.30 -6.72 4.65
C ASN A 74 -9.27 -7.29 5.64
N LEU A 75 -8.31 -6.47 6.08
CA LEU A 75 -7.33 -6.90 7.10
C LEU A 75 -7.92 -6.90 8.52
N VAL A 76 -8.77 -5.93 8.86
CA VAL A 76 -9.42 -5.82 10.18
C VAL A 76 -10.42 -6.96 10.40
N PHE A 77 -11.28 -7.24 9.42
CA PHE A 77 -12.37 -8.21 9.54
C PHE A 77 -12.04 -9.60 8.96
N GLY A 78 -10.95 -9.71 8.20
CA GLY A 78 -10.53 -10.95 7.55
C GLY A 78 -11.24 -11.27 6.22
N GLU A 79 -10.79 -12.36 5.59
CA GLU A 79 -11.33 -12.88 4.31
C GLU A 79 -12.79 -13.36 4.42
N ALA A 80 -13.25 -13.68 5.63
CA ALA A 80 -14.61 -14.14 5.91
C ALA A 80 -15.65 -13.02 6.04
N SER A 81 -15.30 -11.78 5.72
CA SER A 81 -16.23 -10.66 5.84
C SER A 81 -17.27 -10.71 4.71
N THR A 82 -18.29 -11.54 4.91
CA THR A 82 -19.61 -11.42 4.26
C THR A 82 -20.12 -9.97 4.29
N PHE A 83 -19.67 -9.17 5.26
CA PHE A 83 -19.87 -7.73 5.40
C PHE A 83 -19.22 -6.85 4.31
N LEU A 84 -18.27 -7.37 3.51
CA LEU A 84 -17.71 -6.67 2.35
C LEU A 84 -18.48 -6.96 1.04
N LEU A 85 -19.34 -7.99 1.02
CA LEU A 85 -20.21 -8.30 -0.15
C LEU A 85 -21.14 -7.13 -0.53
N PRO A 86 -21.70 -6.35 0.41
CA PRO A 86 -22.48 -5.16 0.08
C PRO A 86 -21.67 -4.12 -0.69
N TRP A 87 -20.35 -4.01 -0.51
CA TRP A 87 -19.51 -3.10 -1.32
C TRP A 87 -19.65 -3.48 -2.79
N LYS A 88 -19.49 -4.76 -3.12
CA LYS A 88 -19.64 -5.26 -4.50
C LYS A 88 -21.02 -4.95 -5.11
N ARG A 89 -22.06 -4.83 -4.29
CA ARG A 89 -23.43 -4.48 -4.72
C ARG A 89 -23.67 -2.98 -4.80
N LEU A 90 -23.11 -2.19 -3.87
CA LEU A 90 -23.37 -0.75 -3.75
C LEU A 90 -22.84 0.05 -4.94
N PHE A 91 -21.77 -0.43 -5.59
CA PHE A 91 -21.17 0.21 -6.77
C PHE A 91 -21.65 -0.37 -8.12
N ARG A 92 -22.62 -1.31 -8.11
CA ARG A 92 -23.32 -1.76 -9.33
C ARG A 92 -24.40 -0.78 -9.79
N VAL A 93 -24.83 0.15 -8.93
CA VAL A 93 -26.02 0.99 -9.15
C VAL A 93 -25.57 2.44 -9.40
N THR A 94 -25.10 2.73 -10.61
CA THR A 94 -25.21 4.02 -11.35
C THR A 94 -24.16 4.02 -12.48
N ASP A 95 -24.46 4.21 -13.76
CA ASP A 95 -25.69 4.25 -14.54
C ASP A 95 -25.32 3.89 -15.99
N SER A 96 -26.17 3.10 -16.63
CA SER A 96 -26.14 2.73 -18.06
C SER A 96 -25.16 1.63 -18.50
N GLN A 97 -25.74 0.59 -19.12
CA GLN A 97 -25.09 -0.51 -19.85
C GLN A 97 -24.09 -1.38 -19.08
N VAL A 98 -24.42 -2.67 -18.93
CA VAL A 98 -23.78 -3.79 -19.67
C VAL A 98 -22.31 -3.54 -20.12
N LEU A 99 -21.44 -3.10 -19.22
CA LEU A 99 -19.99 -3.05 -19.43
C LEU A 99 -19.32 -3.73 -18.24
N ASP A 100 -19.28 -5.04 -18.38
CA ASP A 100 -18.35 -5.97 -17.74
C ASP A 100 -18.38 -6.05 -16.22
N ASP A 101 -19.04 -7.10 -15.72
CA ASP A 101 -18.88 -7.65 -14.36
C ASP A 101 -17.41 -7.93 -13.97
N ILE A 102 -16.46 -7.84 -14.92
CA ILE A 102 -15.02 -8.02 -14.74
C ILE A 102 -14.34 -6.76 -14.17
N HIS A 103 -14.79 -5.54 -14.51
CA HIS A 103 -14.04 -4.32 -14.17
C HIS A 103 -14.10 -3.95 -12.68
N LEU A 104 -15.18 -4.26 -11.97
CA LEU A 104 -15.34 -3.88 -10.56
C LEU A 104 -14.74 -4.91 -9.57
N TYR A 105 -14.81 -6.21 -9.89
CA TYR A 105 -14.09 -7.23 -9.13
C TYR A 105 -12.58 -6.98 -9.18
N LEU A 106 -12.08 -6.61 -10.36
CA LEU A 106 -10.70 -6.23 -10.55
C LEU A 106 -10.31 -5.00 -9.70
N LEU A 107 -11.21 -4.05 -9.45
CA LEU A 107 -10.88 -2.87 -8.63
C LEU A 107 -10.62 -3.21 -7.16
N VAL A 108 -11.37 -4.17 -6.58
CA VAL A 108 -11.11 -4.65 -5.20
C VAL A 108 -9.79 -5.39 -5.13
N ASP A 109 -9.54 -6.29 -6.09
CA ASP A 109 -8.31 -7.08 -6.11
C ASP A 109 -7.08 -6.20 -6.39
N ILE A 110 -7.21 -5.19 -7.27
CA ILE A 110 -6.21 -4.14 -7.49
C ILE A 110 -6.00 -3.34 -6.20
N ALA A 111 -7.07 -2.93 -5.51
CA ALA A 111 -6.97 -2.18 -4.27
C ALA A 111 -6.13 -2.92 -3.23
N ILE A 112 -6.43 -4.21 -3.05
CA ILE A 112 -5.71 -5.05 -2.08
C ILE A 112 -4.25 -5.21 -2.50
N ARG A 113 -4.03 -5.59 -3.77
CA ARG A 113 -2.69 -5.85 -4.30
C ARG A 113 -1.81 -4.60 -4.25
N GLU A 114 -2.30 -3.46 -4.71
CA GLU A 114 -1.50 -2.24 -4.82
C GLU A 114 -1.20 -1.65 -3.45
N ASN A 115 -2.15 -1.63 -2.51
CA ASN A 115 -1.88 -1.16 -1.14
C ASN A 115 -0.89 -2.09 -0.42
N ALA A 116 -1.01 -3.41 -0.59
CA ALA A 116 -0.05 -4.38 -0.03
C ALA A 116 1.36 -4.17 -0.60
N LYS A 117 1.47 -3.96 -1.92
CA LYS A 117 2.75 -3.62 -2.57
C LYS A 117 3.35 -2.33 -2.00
N ARG A 118 2.57 -1.24 -1.89
CA ARG A 118 3.10 0.04 -1.38
C ARG A 118 3.61 -0.08 0.05
N LEU A 119 2.86 -0.75 0.93
CA LEU A 119 3.30 -1.04 2.30
C LEU A 119 4.57 -1.89 2.35
N TYR A 120 4.66 -2.91 1.49
CA TYR A 120 5.85 -3.74 1.40
C TYR A 120 7.05 -2.97 0.84
N ALA A 121 6.85 -2.13 -0.17
CA ALA A 121 7.88 -1.25 -0.73
C ALA A 121 8.42 -0.28 0.34
N PHE A 122 7.53 0.33 1.13
CA PHE A 122 7.93 1.16 2.26
C PHE A 122 8.76 0.36 3.28
N LYS A 123 8.37 -0.89 3.57
CA LYS A 123 9.15 -1.76 4.45
C LYS A 123 10.52 -2.14 3.86
N LEU A 124 10.61 -2.35 2.55
CA LEU A 124 11.85 -2.67 1.85
C LEU A 124 12.88 -1.52 1.94
N GLN A 125 12.46 -0.26 2.06
CA GLN A 125 13.39 0.86 2.25
C GLN A 125 14.24 0.72 3.52
N SER A 126 13.77 -0.03 4.53
CA SER A 126 14.56 -0.32 5.74
C SER A 126 15.67 -1.36 5.52
N VAL A 127 15.68 -2.02 4.36
CA VAL A 127 16.67 -3.02 3.97
C VAL A 127 17.81 -2.31 3.27
N GLY A 128 18.94 -2.20 3.98
CA GLY A 128 20.17 -1.63 3.46
C GLY A 128 21.10 -2.65 2.81
N ARG A 129 22.34 -2.22 2.58
CA ARG A 129 23.41 -3.03 1.95
C ARG A 129 23.81 -4.26 2.78
N ASN A 130 23.72 -4.15 4.11
CA ASN A 130 24.02 -5.24 5.02
C ASN A 130 22.71 -5.86 5.49
N ILE A 131 22.26 -6.88 4.76
CA ILE A 131 21.04 -7.62 5.08
C ILE A 131 21.35 -8.58 6.23
N ASP A 132 20.70 -8.41 7.37
CA ASP A 132 20.77 -9.34 8.49
C ASP A 132 19.59 -10.34 8.49
N ALA A 133 19.74 -11.44 9.22
CA ALA A 133 18.69 -12.45 9.33
C ALA A 133 17.41 -11.90 10.01
N LYS A 134 17.54 -10.91 10.87
CA LYS A 134 16.42 -10.30 11.60
C LYS A 134 15.53 -9.48 10.66
N GLN A 135 16.12 -8.71 9.75
CA GLN A 135 15.47 -7.94 8.70
C GLN A 135 14.71 -8.87 7.76
N LEU A 136 15.29 -10.02 7.37
CA LEU A 136 14.59 -11.02 6.55
C LEU A 136 13.38 -11.61 7.26
N ILE A 137 13.51 -11.93 8.56
CA ILE A 137 12.39 -12.40 9.38
C ILE A 137 11.30 -11.33 9.49
N ASP A 138 11.68 -10.08 9.73
CA ASP A 138 10.74 -8.96 9.87
C ASP A 138 10.04 -8.62 8.54
N LEU A 139 10.75 -8.73 7.41
CA LEU A 139 10.16 -8.65 6.07
C LEU A 139 9.15 -9.77 5.83
N ARG A 140 9.48 -11.02 6.19
CA ARG A 140 8.55 -12.15 6.03
C ARG A 140 7.31 -11.98 6.89
N LYS A 141 7.46 -11.46 8.12
CA LYS A 141 6.32 -11.10 8.99
C LYS A 141 5.46 -10.01 8.36
N ALA A 142 6.08 -8.94 7.85
CA ALA A 142 5.36 -7.84 7.19
C ALA A 142 4.63 -8.32 5.93
N GLN A 143 5.27 -9.15 5.10
CA GLN A 143 4.66 -9.74 3.92
C GLN A 143 3.37 -10.51 4.27
N ARG A 144 3.43 -11.37 5.30
CA ARG A 144 2.27 -12.13 5.78
C ARG A 144 1.18 -11.24 6.35
N LEU A 145 1.57 -10.21 7.11
CA LEU A 145 0.64 -9.23 7.67
C LEU A 145 -0.12 -8.48 6.57
N TYR A 146 0.59 -8.09 5.50
CA TYR A 146 0.01 -7.37 4.37
C TYR A 146 -0.69 -8.28 3.36
N ARG A 147 -0.65 -9.61 3.56
CA ARG A 147 -1.18 -10.63 2.65
C ARG A 147 -0.64 -10.51 1.22
N LEU A 148 0.64 -10.14 1.09
CA LEU A 148 1.30 -10.09 -0.20
C LEU A 148 1.75 -11.49 -0.61
N SER A 149 1.49 -11.87 -1.87
CA SER A 149 1.86 -13.21 -2.37
C SER A 149 3.39 -13.39 -2.39
N ASP A 150 3.83 -14.64 -2.27
CA ASP A 150 5.26 -14.99 -2.24
C ASP A 150 5.94 -14.58 -3.56
N GLU A 151 5.26 -14.71 -4.69
CA GLU A 151 5.76 -14.36 -6.01
C GLU A 151 6.02 -12.86 -6.13
N ILE A 152 5.03 -12.03 -5.76
CA ILE A 152 5.14 -10.57 -5.84
C ILE A 152 6.19 -10.07 -4.84
N ALA A 153 6.19 -10.60 -3.62
CA ALA A 153 7.16 -10.22 -2.60
C ALA A 153 8.60 -10.55 -3.01
N ALA A 154 8.81 -11.73 -3.60
CA ALA A 154 10.11 -12.16 -4.10
C ALA A 154 10.57 -11.30 -5.28
N GLU A 155 9.69 -10.97 -6.21
CA GLU A 155 9.98 -10.06 -7.31
C GLU A 155 10.40 -8.68 -6.81
N MET A 156 9.62 -8.06 -5.93
CA MET A 156 9.94 -6.75 -5.34
C MET A 156 11.24 -6.76 -4.55
N PHE A 157 11.53 -7.83 -3.80
CA PHE A 157 12.77 -7.95 -3.05
C PHE A 157 13.99 -8.08 -3.97
N ARG A 158 13.88 -8.87 -5.06
CA ARG A 158 14.93 -8.98 -6.08
C ARG A 158 15.19 -7.63 -6.75
N GLU A 159 14.12 -6.90 -7.09
CA GLU A 159 14.21 -5.56 -7.67
C GLU A 159 14.96 -4.59 -6.75
N HIS A 160 14.56 -4.54 -5.47
CA HIS A 160 15.20 -3.71 -4.46
C HIS A 160 16.69 -4.04 -4.30
N THR A 161 17.02 -5.33 -4.20
CA THR A 161 18.40 -5.79 -4.04
C THR A 161 19.26 -5.44 -5.27
N ARG A 162 18.69 -5.56 -6.49
CA ARG A 162 19.39 -5.16 -7.71
C ARG A 162 19.73 -3.68 -7.70
N LYS A 163 18.77 -2.82 -7.35
CA LYS A 163 19.00 -1.37 -7.24
C LYS A 163 20.10 -1.03 -6.24
N LEU A 164 20.11 -1.68 -5.08
CA LEU A 164 21.19 -1.49 -4.10
C LEU A 164 22.57 -1.88 -4.65
N ILE A 165 22.66 -2.94 -5.45
CA ILE A 165 23.91 -3.37 -6.09
C ILE A 165 24.33 -2.35 -7.16
N GLU A 166 23.40 -1.90 -8.00
CA GLU A 166 23.66 -0.89 -9.04
C GLU A 166 24.15 0.44 -8.43
N GLU A 167 23.53 0.89 -7.34
CA GLU A 167 23.98 2.05 -6.57
C GLU A 167 25.39 1.85 -6.00
N ASN A 168 25.69 0.66 -5.45
CA ASN A 168 27.02 0.35 -4.92
C ASN A 168 28.10 0.43 -6.00
N ILE A 169 27.83 -0.17 -7.17
CA ILE A 169 28.76 -0.15 -8.31
C ILE A 169 28.95 1.29 -8.77
N SER A 170 27.88 2.07 -8.87
CA SER A 170 27.95 3.47 -9.30
C SER A 170 28.79 4.31 -8.33
N THR A 171 28.56 4.19 -7.02
CA THR A 171 29.37 4.87 -6.00
C THR A 171 30.84 4.44 -6.06
N ALA A 172 31.12 3.14 -6.22
CA ALA A 172 32.49 2.64 -6.32
C ALA A 172 33.21 3.19 -7.57
N LEU A 173 32.51 3.26 -8.70
CA LEU A 173 33.05 3.85 -9.94
C LEU A 173 33.33 5.34 -9.79
N GLU A 174 32.47 6.10 -9.11
CA GLU A 174 32.72 7.53 -8.83
C GLU A 174 33.95 7.73 -7.94
N ILE A 175 34.13 6.91 -6.91
CA ILE A 175 35.33 6.93 -6.06
C ILE A 175 36.58 6.59 -6.87
N LEU A 176 36.52 5.59 -7.75
CA LEU A 176 37.66 5.25 -8.62
C LEU A 176 38.00 6.39 -9.58
N LYS A 177 37.00 6.99 -10.24
CA LYS A 177 37.21 8.13 -11.15
C LYS A 177 37.82 9.34 -10.45
N SER A 178 37.32 9.69 -9.26
CA SER A 178 37.83 10.81 -8.47
C SER A 178 39.27 10.57 -8.00
N ARG A 179 39.62 9.35 -7.56
CA ARG A 179 41.00 8.98 -7.21
C ARG A 179 41.95 9.08 -8.41
N THR A 180 41.54 8.56 -9.57
CA THR A 180 42.36 8.64 -10.78
C THR A 180 42.59 10.10 -11.20
N LYS A 181 41.56 10.94 -11.14
CA LYS A 181 41.69 12.38 -11.42
C LYS A 181 42.66 13.08 -10.46
N ALA A 182 42.55 12.82 -9.16
CA ALA A 182 43.43 13.39 -8.15
C ALA A 182 44.91 12.98 -8.38
N LEU A 183 45.16 11.74 -8.80
CA LEU A 183 46.50 11.26 -9.15
C LEU A 183 47.09 12.02 -10.35
N TYR A 184 46.30 12.22 -11.42
CA TYR A 184 46.75 12.99 -12.58
C TYR A 184 47.06 14.46 -12.23
N GLU A 185 46.22 15.11 -11.43
CA GLU A 185 46.44 16.49 -10.98
C GLU A 185 47.71 16.62 -10.12
N SER A 186 47.96 15.65 -9.22
CA SER A 186 49.18 15.64 -8.41
C SER A 186 50.46 15.37 -9.21
N CYS A 187 50.39 14.60 -10.31
CA CYS A 187 51.55 14.33 -11.16
C CYS A 187 51.85 15.48 -12.14
N SER A 188 50.86 16.32 -12.45
CA SER A 188 51.03 17.53 -13.28
C SER A 188 51.60 18.75 -12.53
N LEU A 189 51.77 18.65 -11.20
CA LEU A 189 52.33 19.69 -10.33
C LEU A 189 53.79 19.43 -9.91
N ILE A 190 54.42 18.40 -10.48
CA ILE A 190 55.85 18.04 -10.32
C ILE A 190 56.54 18.29 -11.66
#